data_AF-A0A2N5HZB5-F1
#
_entry.id   AF-A0A2N5HZB5-F1
#
_cell.length_a   1.000
_cell.length_b   1.000
_cell.length_c   1.000
_cell.angle_alpha   90.00
_cell.angle_beta   90.00
_cell.angle_gamma   90.00
#
_symmetry.space_group_name_H-M   'P 1'
#
loop_
_entity.id
_entity.type
_entity.pdbx_description
1 polymer ?
#
loop_
_entity_poly.entity_id
_entity_poly.type
_entity_poly.pdbx_seq_one_letter_code
_entity_poly.pdbx_strand_id
1 'polypeptide(L)'
;MNLMTKEQIKELVLQVEGFEIQEETNKGIEVYDNEEDKFFRYRYLEELNIEEVFQFNSLQFNKDAFFRIFKECVDLNMLMIVDKVVFLNNEEEYDQLIEEYPDQSMDMDRAVGINFYMDNVVVVNVKLIRSLAEELALKDELSDVKEELAMGIWQTLVHELRHNITANPIILEDMISIEEGEEDKVEEYCRNVFEESIEKHPEYCCFK
;
A
#
# COMPACT_ATOMS: atom_id res chain seq x y z
N MET A 1 -10.24 5.36 10.04
CA MET A 1 -10.69 6.76 9.86
C MET A 1 -11.96 6.76 9.01
N ASN A 2 -12.79 7.80 9.04
CA ASN A 2 -13.84 7.92 8.01
C ASN A 2 -13.19 8.25 6.66
N LEU A 3 -13.80 7.82 5.55
CA LEU A 3 -13.31 8.17 4.22
C LEU A 3 -13.31 9.70 4.05
N MET A 4 -12.18 10.27 3.63
CA MET A 4 -12.08 11.70 3.39
C MET A 4 -12.82 12.09 2.12
N THR A 5 -13.64 13.13 2.20
CA THR A 5 -14.39 13.64 1.05
C THR A 5 -13.49 14.47 0.14
N LYS A 6 -13.95 14.68 -1.10
CA LYS A 6 -13.33 15.60 -2.06
C LYS A 6 -13.09 16.99 -1.47
N GLU A 7 -14.06 17.55 -0.76
CA GLU A 7 -13.97 18.88 -0.15
C GLU A 7 -12.91 18.93 0.94
N GLN A 8 -12.82 17.90 1.78
CA GLN A 8 -11.81 17.83 2.83
C GLN A 8 -10.40 17.76 2.26
N ILE A 9 -10.18 16.90 1.25
CA ILE A 9 -8.87 16.79 0.57
C ILE A 9 -8.45 18.14 -0.01
N LYS A 10 -9.36 18.82 -0.72
CA LYS A 10 -9.10 20.15 -1.27
C LYS A 10 -8.73 21.18 -0.22
N GLU A 11 -9.52 21.22 0.87
CA GLU A 11 -9.30 22.18 1.94
C GLU A 11 -7.93 22.00 2.58
N LEU A 12 -7.51 20.76 2.83
CA LEU A 12 -6.21 20.48 3.43
C LEU A 12 -5.05 20.73 2.47
N VAL A 13 -5.17 20.35 1.18
CA VAL A 13 -4.16 20.67 0.15
C VAL A 13 -3.88 22.17 0.09
N LEU A 14 -4.92 23.01 0.19
CA LEU A 14 -4.78 24.47 0.18
C LEU A 14 -4.14 25.05 1.46
N GLN A 15 -4.07 24.27 2.54
CA GLN A 15 -3.48 24.68 3.81
C GLN A 15 -2.00 24.29 3.95
N VAL A 16 -1.51 23.36 3.13
CA VAL A 16 -0.10 22.95 3.15
C VAL A 16 0.76 24.03 2.48
N GLU A 17 1.75 24.54 3.21
CA GLU A 17 2.73 25.47 2.67
C GLU A 17 3.64 24.76 1.66
N GLY A 18 4.07 25.47 0.60
CA GLY A 18 4.92 24.88 -0.44
C GLY A 18 4.18 24.11 -1.53
N PHE A 19 2.90 23.78 -1.34
CA PHE A 19 2.09 23.09 -2.35
C PHE A 19 1.66 24.01 -3.51
N GLU A 20 1.89 23.56 -4.74
CA GLU A 20 1.42 24.19 -5.97
C GLU A 20 0.48 23.26 -6.74
N ILE A 21 -0.80 23.64 -6.84
CA ILE A 21 -1.79 22.87 -7.61
C ILE A 21 -1.47 22.98 -9.10
N GLN A 22 -1.16 21.85 -9.72
CA GLN A 22 -0.84 21.72 -11.14
C GLN A 22 -2.09 21.41 -11.97
N GLU A 23 -2.91 20.47 -11.49
CA GLU A 23 -4.13 20.04 -12.16
C GLU A 23 -5.23 19.70 -11.14
N GLU A 24 -6.48 20.04 -11.46
CA GLU A 24 -7.65 19.53 -10.75
C GLU A 24 -8.61 18.86 -11.74
N THR A 25 -8.95 17.60 -11.48
CA THR A 25 -9.91 16.83 -12.29
C THR A 25 -11.10 16.38 -11.46
N ASN A 26 -12.04 15.64 -12.06
CA ASN A 26 -13.08 14.95 -11.31
C ASN A 26 -12.56 13.74 -10.50
N LYS A 27 -11.33 13.28 -10.76
CA LYS A 27 -10.73 12.11 -10.10
C LYS A 27 -9.77 12.47 -8.96
N GLY A 28 -9.28 13.70 -8.91
CA GLY A 28 -8.30 14.12 -7.90
C GLY A 28 -7.67 15.48 -8.18
N ILE A 29 -6.65 15.79 -7.37
CA ILE A 29 -5.80 16.99 -7.47
C ILE A 29 -4.35 16.52 -7.65
N GLU A 30 -3.67 17.07 -8.63
CA GLU A 30 -2.23 16.93 -8.77
C GLU A 30 -1.55 18.17 -8.20
N VAL A 31 -0.62 17.95 -7.29
CA VAL A 31 0.09 18.99 -6.56
C VAL A 31 1.58 18.74 -6.69
N TYR A 32 2.33 19.80 -6.89
CA TYR A 32 3.77 19.79 -6.78
C TYR A 32 4.17 20.35 -5.41
N ASP A 33 4.95 19.59 -4.66
CA ASP A 33 5.51 19.99 -3.37
C ASP A 33 6.88 20.62 -3.60
N ASN A 34 6.98 21.93 -3.35
CA ASN A 34 8.23 22.67 -3.49
C ASN A 34 9.27 22.31 -2.43
N GLU A 35 8.88 21.75 -1.28
CA GLU A 35 9.82 21.40 -0.21
C GLU A 35 10.52 20.07 -0.50
N GLU A 36 9.78 19.08 -1.00
CA GLU A 36 10.26 17.74 -1.32
C GLU A 36 10.65 17.54 -2.79
N ASP A 37 10.44 18.53 -3.67
CA ASP A 37 10.70 18.46 -5.12
C ASP A 37 9.99 17.25 -5.77
N LYS A 38 8.70 17.09 -5.44
CA LYS A 38 7.94 15.87 -5.73
C LYS A 38 6.48 16.16 -6.10
N PHE A 39 5.90 15.30 -6.94
CA PHE A 39 4.47 15.32 -7.23
C PHE A 39 3.68 14.40 -6.30
N PHE A 40 2.51 14.90 -5.87
CA PHE A 40 1.48 14.13 -5.20
C PHE A 40 0.18 14.16 -6.01
N ARG A 41 -0.40 12.98 -6.21
CA ARG A 41 -1.72 12.85 -6.82
C ARG A 41 -2.76 12.47 -5.77
N TYR A 42 -3.43 13.47 -5.22
CA TYR A 42 -4.51 13.30 -4.26
C TYR A 42 -5.79 12.80 -4.94
N ARG A 43 -6.09 11.51 -4.78
CA ARG A 43 -7.25 10.85 -5.39
C ARG A 43 -8.51 11.10 -4.56
N TYR A 44 -9.62 11.42 -5.24
CA TYR A 44 -10.94 11.41 -4.61
C TYR A 44 -11.43 9.97 -4.53
N LEU A 45 -11.42 9.43 -3.30
CA LEU A 45 -11.63 8.01 -3.05
C LEU A 45 -13.06 7.54 -3.36
N GLU A 46 -14.03 8.46 -3.34
CA GLU A 46 -15.44 8.20 -3.73
C GLU A 46 -15.58 7.84 -5.21
N GLU A 47 -14.67 8.32 -6.06
CA GLU A 47 -14.65 8.12 -7.52
C GLU A 47 -13.56 7.13 -7.95
N LEU A 48 -12.81 6.58 -6.98
CA LEU A 48 -11.66 5.73 -7.25
C LEU A 48 -12.09 4.33 -7.69
N ASN A 49 -11.71 3.96 -8.92
CA ASN A 49 -11.67 2.55 -9.28
C ASN A 49 -10.43 1.91 -8.64
N ILE A 50 -10.59 1.32 -7.45
CA ILE A 50 -9.50 0.73 -6.68
C ILE A 50 -8.72 -0.29 -7.51
N GLU A 51 -9.39 -1.04 -8.40
CA GLU A 51 -8.72 -2.05 -9.22
C GLU A 51 -7.65 -1.47 -10.16
N GLU A 52 -7.79 -0.21 -10.58
CA GLU A 52 -6.81 0.47 -11.44
C GLU A 52 -5.52 0.82 -10.69
N VAL A 53 -5.55 0.82 -9.36
CA VAL A 53 -4.36 1.10 -8.53
C VAL A 53 -3.47 -0.14 -8.40
N PHE A 54 -4.02 -1.35 -8.57
CA PHE A 54 -3.32 -2.59 -8.27
C PHE A 54 -2.82 -3.29 -9.55
N GLN A 55 -1.52 -3.56 -9.60
CA GLN A 55 -0.85 -4.33 -10.63
C GLN A 55 -0.35 -5.65 -10.04
N PHE A 56 -1.10 -6.74 -10.29
CA PHE A 56 -0.79 -8.07 -9.78
C PHE A 56 0.19 -8.88 -10.63
N ASN A 57 0.58 -8.37 -11.81
CA ASN A 57 1.47 -9.06 -12.76
C ASN A 57 1.07 -10.53 -13.00
N SER A 58 2.01 -11.48 -12.86
CA SER A 58 1.75 -12.91 -13.01
C SER A 58 1.13 -13.59 -11.78
N LEU A 59 0.91 -12.87 -10.67
CA LEU A 59 0.35 -13.44 -9.46
C LEU A 59 -1.05 -13.98 -9.70
N GLN A 60 -1.26 -15.24 -9.32
CA GLN A 60 -2.58 -15.86 -9.38
C GLN A 60 -3.30 -15.69 -8.06
N PHE A 61 -4.53 -15.18 -8.10
CA PHE A 61 -5.32 -14.95 -6.91
C PHE A 61 -6.83 -14.88 -7.22
N ASN A 62 -7.67 -14.96 -6.19
CA ASN A 62 -9.10 -14.70 -6.28
C ASN A 62 -9.34 -13.18 -6.18
N LYS A 63 -9.50 -12.53 -7.33
CA LYS A 63 -9.69 -11.08 -7.45
C LYS A 63 -10.90 -10.56 -6.66
N ASP A 64 -12.04 -11.26 -6.74
CA ASP A 64 -13.27 -10.86 -6.07
C ASP A 64 -13.14 -10.94 -4.55
N ALA A 65 -12.47 -11.99 -4.05
CA ALA A 65 -12.20 -12.11 -2.62
C ALA A 65 -11.23 -11.02 -2.15
N PHE A 66 -10.13 -10.79 -2.87
CA PHE A 66 -9.14 -9.77 -2.54
C PHE A 66 -9.78 -8.38 -2.41
N PHE A 67 -10.48 -7.90 -3.44
CA PHE A 67 -11.02 -6.54 -3.41
C PHE A 67 -12.20 -6.38 -2.45
N ARG A 68 -12.95 -7.45 -2.18
CA ARG A 68 -13.98 -7.43 -1.13
C ARG A 68 -13.32 -7.22 0.24
N ILE A 69 -12.36 -8.07 0.59
CA ILE A 69 -11.65 -8.00 1.86
C ILE A 69 -10.91 -6.67 2.00
N PHE A 70 -10.21 -6.22 0.96
CA PHE A 70 -9.50 -4.94 0.97
C PHE A 70 -10.46 -3.78 1.30
N LYS A 71 -11.62 -3.70 0.64
CA LYS A 71 -12.61 -2.64 0.87
C LYS A 71 -13.27 -2.70 2.24
N GLU A 72 -13.44 -3.90 2.80
CA GLU A 72 -14.11 -4.11 4.09
C GLU A 72 -13.15 -3.94 5.28
N CYS A 73 -11.85 -4.21 5.11
CA CYS A 73 -10.89 -4.27 6.21
C CYS A 73 -9.81 -3.19 6.19
N VAL A 74 -9.44 -2.65 5.01
CA VAL A 74 -8.32 -1.71 4.87
C VAL A 74 -8.85 -0.27 4.79
N ASP A 75 -8.23 0.65 5.53
CA ASP A 75 -8.58 2.06 5.47
C ASP A 75 -8.23 2.64 4.09
N LEU A 76 -9.25 2.91 3.27
CA LEU A 76 -9.06 3.37 1.90
C LEU A 76 -8.37 4.74 1.81
N ASN A 77 -8.33 5.53 2.89
CA ASN A 77 -7.55 6.76 2.93
C ASN A 77 -6.06 6.53 2.70
N MET A 78 -5.56 5.30 2.91
CA MET A 78 -4.18 4.95 2.63
C MET A 78 -3.84 4.95 1.13
N LEU A 79 -4.85 4.89 0.25
CA LEU A 79 -4.65 4.97 -1.20
C LEU A 79 -4.67 6.40 -1.74
N MET A 80 -4.79 7.41 -0.87
CA MET A 80 -5.05 8.79 -1.28
C MET A 80 -3.96 9.37 -2.17
N ILE A 81 -2.69 9.08 -1.85
CA ILE A 81 -1.53 9.54 -2.63
C ILE A 81 -0.85 8.41 -3.40
N VAL A 82 -1.31 7.17 -3.26
CA VAL A 82 -0.70 6.01 -3.90
C VAL A 82 -1.07 6.00 -5.38
N ASP A 83 -0.06 6.00 -6.23
CA ASP A 83 -0.27 5.96 -7.67
C ASP A 83 -0.43 4.55 -8.20
N LYS A 84 0.32 3.60 -7.65
CA LYS A 84 0.27 2.20 -8.02
C LYS A 84 0.70 1.31 -6.85
N VAL A 85 0.09 0.14 -6.74
CA VAL A 85 0.53 -0.97 -5.89
C VAL A 85 0.96 -2.12 -6.81
N VAL A 86 2.21 -2.56 -6.73
CA VAL A 86 2.79 -3.57 -7.61
C VAL A 86 3.14 -4.83 -6.83
N PHE A 87 2.67 -5.98 -7.29
CA PHE A 87 3.03 -7.29 -6.71
C PHE A 87 4.08 -7.95 -7.60
N LEU A 88 5.28 -8.14 -7.07
CA LEU A 88 6.41 -8.77 -7.74
C LEU A 88 6.47 -10.26 -7.42
N ASN A 89 6.18 -11.09 -8.41
CA ASN A 89 6.14 -12.54 -8.30
C ASN A 89 7.41 -13.20 -8.85
N ASN A 90 8.27 -12.46 -9.57
CA ASN A 90 9.56 -12.92 -10.08
C ASN A 90 10.52 -11.75 -10.39
N GLU A 91 11.76 -12.05 -10.77
CA GLU A 91 12.80 -11.05 -11.08
C GLU A 91 12.55 -10.29 -12.40
N GLU A 92 11.95 -10.93 -13.40
CA GLU A 92 11.65 -10.26 -14.68
C GLU A 92 10.64 -9.12 -14.49
N GLU A 93 9.66 -9.29 -13.59
CA GLU A 93 8.72 -8.23 -13.21
C GLU A 93 9.41 -7.09 -12.45
N TYR A 94 10.45 -7.38 -11.67
CA TYR A 94 11.26 -6.35 -11.02
C TYR A 94 12.08 -5.57 -12.03
N ASP A 95 12.72 -6.25 -12.99
CA ASP A 95 13.48 -5.59 -14.06
C ASP A 95 12.59 -4.62 -14.85
N GLN A 96 11.36 -5.05 -15.20
CA GLN A 96 10.37 -4.20 -15.85
C GLN A 96 9.95 -3.00 -14.98
N LEU A 97 9.80 -3.20 -13.67
CA LEU A 97 9.45 -2.12 -12.75
C LEU A 97 10.56 -1.07 -12.66
N ILE A 98 11.82 -1.49 -12.60
CA ILE A 98 12.95 -0.55 -12.55
C ILE A 98 13.17 0.16 -13.90
N GLU A 99 12.80 -0.45 -15.03
CA GLU A 99 12.74 0.27 -16.30
C GLU A 99 11.69 1.40 -16.30
N GLU A 100 10.55 1.19 -15.62
CA GLU A 100 9.50 2.21 -15.43
C GLU A 100 9.95 3.29 -14.41
N TYR A 101 10.69 2.91 -13.37
CA TYR A 101 11.15 3.76 -12.26
C TYR A 101 12.67 3.67 -12.05
N PRO A 102 13.50 4.25 -12.94
CA PRO A 102 14.95 4.01 -12.99
C PRO A 102 15.74 4.57 -11.80
N ASP A 103 15.17 5.52 -11.06
CA ASP A 103 15.80 6.14 -9.90
C ASP A 103 15.45 5.42 -8.57
N GLN A 104 14.61 4.39 -8.63
CA GLN A 104 14.19 3.58 -7.49
C GLN A 104 14.93 2.24 -7.45
N SER A 105 14.96 1.60 -6.28
CA SER A 105 15.50 0.25 -6.16
C SER A 105 14.98 -0.48 -4.93
N MET A 106 15.01 -1.81 -4.98
CA MET A 106 14.61 -2.70 -3.90
C MET A 106 15.64 -3.84 -3.77
N ASP A 107 16.02 -4.19 -2.54
CA ASP A 107 16.80 -5.41 -2.29
C ASP A 107 15.85 -6.62 -2.33
N MET A 108 15.74 -7.26 -3.49
CA MET A 108 14.80 -8.36 -3.75
C MET A 108 15.00 -9.60 -2.87
N ASP A 109 16.15 -9.73 -2.19
CA ASP A 109 16.46 -10.86 -1.31
C ASP A 109 16.23 -10.54 0.17
N ARG A 110 15.94 -9.27 0.52
CA ARG A 110 15.83 -8.84 1.92
C ARG A 110 14.59 -8.03 2.23
N ALA A 111 14.06 -7.29 1.27
CA ALA A 111 12.87 -6.47 1.45
C ALA A 111 11.63 -7.26 1.01
N VAL A 112 10.64 -7.37 1.89
CA VAL A 112 9.33 -7.96 1.56
C VAL A 112 8.39 -6.93 0.94
N GLY A 113 8.55 -5.65 1.28
CA GLY A 113 7.85 -4.52 0.71
C GLY A 113 8.75 -3.29 0.68
N ILE A 114 8.37 -2.29 -0.11
CA ILE A 114 8.98 -0.95 -0.10
C ILE A 114 8.02 0.07 -0.71
N ASN A 115 8.13 1.31 -0.25
CA ASN A 115 7.57 2.48 -0.92
C ASN A 115 8.63 3.17 -1.78
N PHE A 116 8.41 3.21 -3.10
CA PHE A 116 9.13 4.07 -4.01
C PHE A 116 8.67 5.51 -3.81
N TYR A 117 9.27 6.14 -2.80
CA TYR A 117 8.79 7.40 -2.24
C TYR A 117 8.58 8.47 -3.30
N MET A 118 9.53 8.70 -4.21
CA MET A 118 9.40 9.80 -5.20
C MET A 118 8.23 9.61 -6.17
N ASP A 119 7.82 8.36 -6.41
CA ASP A 119 6.81 8.00 -7.40
C ASP A 119 5.46 7.61 -6.76
N ASN A 120 5.39 7.59 -5.42
CA ASN A 120 4.24 7.11 -4.65
C ASN A 120 3.78 5.70 -5.07
N VAL A 121 4.74 4.81 -5.34
CA VAL A 121 4.46 3.42 -5.73
C VAL A 121 4.77 2.48 -4.57
N VAL A 122 3.79 1.66 -4.20
CA VAL A 122 3.97 0.59 -3.21
C VAL A 122 4.34 -0.69 -3.93
N VAL A 123 5.37 -1.37 -3.47
CA VAL A 123 5.85 -2.61 -4.04
C VAL A 123 5.77 -3.72 -2.99
N VAL A 124 5.18 -4.85 -3.35
CA VAL A 124 5.10 -6.06 -2.52
C VAL A 124 5.87 -7.18 -3.21
N ASN A 125 6.94 -7.67 -2.58
CA ASN A 125 7.80 -8.73 -3.09
C ASN A 125 7.25 -10.12 -2.72
N VAL A 126 6.27 -10.56 -3.50
CA VAL A 126 5.61 -11.86 -3.34
C VAL A 126 6.58 -13.02 -3.55
N LYS A 127 7.60 -12.87 -4.41
CA LYS A 127 8.67 -13.88 -4.59
C LYS A 127 9.36 -14.19 -3.25
N LEU A 128 9.80 -13.16 -2.52
CA LEU A 128 10.47 -13.33 -1.23
C LEU A 128 9.50 -13.86 -0.17
N ILE A 129 8.30 -13.27 -0.06
CA ILE A 129 7.29 -13.71 0.92
C ILE A 129 6.97 -15.21 0.74
N ARG A 130 6.80 -15.68 -0.51
CA ARG A 130 6.58 -17.10 -0.81
C ARG A 130 7.74 -17.97 -0.34
N SER A 131 8.97 -17.54 -0.59
CA SER A 131 10.17 -18.27 -0.16
C SER A 131 10.25 -18.38 1.37
N LEU A 132 9.90 -17.31 2.08
CA LEU A 132 9.85 -17.29 3.55
C LEU A 132 8.72 -18.18 4.10
N ALA A 133 7.54 -18.16 3.50
CA ALA A 133 6.41 -19.01 3.87
C ALA A 133 6.75 -20.51 3.71
N GLU A 134 7.40 -20.89 2.60
CA GLU A 134 7.89 -22.25 2.38
C GLU A 134 8.96 -22.65 3.41
N GLU A 135 9.88 -21.75 3.75
CA GLU A 135 10.90 -22.00 4.78
C GLU A 135 10.29 -22.20 6.17
N LEU A 136 9.26 -21.44 6.53
CA LEU A 136 8.54 -21.57 7.80
C LEU A 136 7.82 -22.92 7.91
N ALA A 137 7.08 -23.32 6.87
CA ALA A 137 6.38 -24.60 6.84
C ALA A 137 7.32 -25.81 6.87
N LEU A 138 8.58 -25.66 6.44
CA LEU A 138 9.61 -26.70 6.60
C LEU A 138 10.12 -26.83 8.03
N LYS A 139 10.05 -25.76 8.83
CA LYS A 139 10.52 -25.71 10.22
C LYS A 139 9.42 -26.03 11.23
N ASP A 140 8.17 -25.70 10.90
CA ASP A 140 7.00 -25.91 11.74
C ASP A 140 5.94 -26.73 10.99
N GLU A 141 5.73 -27.97 11.43
CA GLU A 141 4.76 -28.89 10.83
C GLU A 141 3.29 -28.41 10.96
N LEU A 142 3.02 -27.42 11.82
CA LEU A 142 1.69 -26.83 11.98
C LEU A 142 1.44 -25.64 11.05
N SER A 143 2.46 -25.13 10.38
CA SER A 143 2.36 -23.96 9.51
C SER A 143 1.92 -24.37 8.10
N ASP A 144 0.84 -23.75 7.61
CA ASP A 144 0.35 -23.95 6.24
C ASP A 144 0.91 -22.86 5.32
N VAL A 145 1.65 -23.27 4.28
CA VAL A 145 2.31 -22.36 3.32
C VAL A 145 1.33 -21.34 2.74
N LYS A 146 0.08 -21.73 2.49
CA LYS A 146 -0.91 -20.84 1.88
C LYS A 146 -1.38 -19.78 2.87
N GLU A 147 -1.55 -20.14 4.14
CA GLU A 147 -1.89 -19.21 5.22
C GLU A 147 -0.74 -18.23 5.47
N GLU A 148 0.50 -18.71 5.58
CA GLU A 148 1.69 -17.87 5.75
C GLU A 148 1.91 -16.91 4.58
N LEU A 149 1.75 -17.39 3.34
CA LEU A 149 1.83 -16.55 2.14
C LEU A 149 0.77 -15.45 2.17
N ALA A 150 -0.48 -15.81 2.51
CA ALA A 150 -1.57 -14.84 2.57
C ALA A 150 -1.35 -13.80 3.67
N MET A 151 -0.92 -14.25 4.85
CA MET A 151 -0.57 -13.37 5.97
C MET A 151 0.54 -12.41 5.57
N GLY A 152 1.65 -12.91 5.03
CA GLY A 152 2.78 -12.10 4.61
C GLY A 152 2.39 -11.05 3.57
N ILE A 153 1.63 -11.42 2.53
CA ILE A 153 1.17 -10.47 1.52
C ILE A 153 0.27 -9.38 2.12
N TRP A 154 -0.73 -9.77 2.92
CA TRP A 154 -1.66 -8.81 3.53
C TRP A 154 -0.95 -7.86 4.49
N GLN A 155 -0.09 -8.40 5.35
CA GLN A 155 0.64 -7.60 6.33
C GLN A 155 1.59 -6.63 5.63
N THR A 156 2.41 -7.09 4.69
CA THR A 156 3.30 -6.21 3.92
C THR A 156 2.52 -5.13 3.17
N LEU A 157 1.40 -5.47 2.51
CA LEU A 157 0.58 -4.48 1.82
C LEU A 157 0.07 -3.39 2.78
N VAL A 158 -0.50 -3.79 3.92
CA VAL A 158 -1.06 -2.84 4.90
C VAL A 158 0.05 -1.99 5.53
N HIS A 159 1.20 -2.58 5.79
CA HIS A 159 2.38 -1.91 6.33
C HIS A 159 2.85 -0.76 5.41
N GLU A 160 3.09 -1.03 4.12
CA GLU A 160 3.56 -0.01 3.17
C GLU A 160 2.48 1.07 2.89
N LEU A 161 1.21 0.67 2.86
CA LEU A 161 0.08 1.60 2.76
C LEU A 161 -0.03 2.50 4.00
N ARG A 162 0.28 1.98 5.18
CA ARG A 162 0.31 2.76 6.42
C ARG A 162 1.45 3.79 6.40
N HIS A 163 2.63 3.45 5.89
CA HIS A 163 3.69 4.43 5.68
C HIS A 163 3.29 5.55 4.71
N ASN A 164 2.51 5.24 3.67
CA ASN A 164 2.02 6.29 2.75
C ASN A 164 1.12 7.30 3.46
N ILE A 165 0.17 6.85 4.29
CA ILE A 165 -0.75 7.78 4.94
C ILE A 165 -0.07 8.58 6.05
N THR A 166 0.91 8.00 6.76
CA THR A 166 1.66 8.72 7.80
C THR A 166 2.67 9.71 7.23
N ALA A 167 3.17 9.45 6.01
CA ALA A 167 4.03 10.38 5.26
C ALA A 167 3.26 11.40 4.42
N ASN A 168 1.93 11.36 4.40
CA ASN A 168 1.11 12.23 3.57
C ASN A 168 1.03 13.65 4.17
N PRO A 169 1.50 14.71 3.48
CA PRO A 169 1.56 16.06 4.05
C PRO A 169 0.22 16.68 4.44
N ILE A 170 -0.91 16.18 3.90
CA ILE A 170 -2.23 16.70 4.26
C ILE A 170 -2.82 16.01 5.50
N ILE A 171 -2.17 14.97 6.01
CA ILE A 171 -2.59 14.27 7.22
C ILE A 171 -1.98 15.00 8.41
N LEU A 172 -2.84 15.65 9.18
CA LEU A 172 -2.45 16.46 10.33
C LEU A 172 -2.27 15.61 11.60
N GLU A 173 -1.48 16.12 12.55
CA GLU A 173 -1.15 15.41 13.81
C GLU A 173 -2.38 15.08 14.67
N ASP A 174 -3.47 15.85 14.55
CA ASP A 174 -4.74 15.58 15.24
C ASP A 174 -5.56 14.46 14.56
N MET A 175 -5.22 14.08 13.33
CA MET A 175 -5.81 12.94 12.61
C MET A 175 -5.00 11.66 12.84
N ILE A 176 -3.69 11.73 12.64
CA ILE A 176 -2.72 10.66 12.87
C ILE A 176 -1.47 11.33 13.45
N SER A 177 -1.09 10.96 14.68
CA SER A 177 0.07 11.56 15.33
C SER A 177 1.36 11.10 14.66
N ILE A 178 2.45 11.86 14.81
CA ILE A 178 3.73 11.52 14.17
C ILE A 178 4.27 10.18 14.68
N GLU A 179 4.03 9.85 15.96
CA GLU A 179 4.46 8.57 16.54
C GLU A 179 3.78 7.36 15.88
N GLU A 180 2.59 7.53 15.29
CA GLU A 180 1.90 6.46 14.55
C GLU A 180 2.58 6.09 13.22
N GLY A 181 3.57 6.88 12.80
CA GLY A 181 4.47 6.57 11.70
C GLY A 181 5.75 5.83 12.11
N GLU A 182 5.99 5.62 13.42
CA GLU A 182 7.10 4.81 13.90
C GLU A 182 6.91 3.34 13.54
N GLU A 183 8.01 2.65 13.22
CA GLU A 183 7.99 1.28 12.68
C GLU A 183 7.20 0.30 13.56
N ASP A 184 7.39 0.36 14.88
CA ASP A 184 6.69 -0.51 15.83
C ASP A 184 5.18 -0.26 15.85
N LYS A 185 4.74 0.99 15.63
CA LYS A 185 3.33 1.37 15.50
C LYS A 185 2.73 0.95 14.18
N VAL A 186 3.48 1.06 13.09
CA VAL A 186 3.06 0.57 11.78
C VAL A 186 2.91 -0.95 11.80
N GLU A 187 3.87 -1.68 12.38
CA GLU A 187 3.80 -3.13 12.58
C GLU A 187 2.62 -3.53 13.47
N GLU A 188 2.41 -2.82 14.60
CA GLU A 188 1.28 -3.05 15.50
C GLU A 188 -0.07 -2.87 14.78
N TYR A 189 -0.22 -1.76 14.04
CA TYR A 189 -1.42 -1.49 13.24
C TYR A 189 -1.68 -2.59 12.22
N CYS A 190 -0.65 -2.96 11.46
CA CYS A 190 -0.71 -3.98 10.42
C CYS A 190 -1.15 -5.34 10.99
N ARG A 191 -0.54 -5.77 12.10
CA ARG A 191 -0.91 -7.01 12.79
C ARG A 191 -2.38 -6.97 13.24
N ASN A 192 -2.82 -5.87 13.84
CA ASN A 192 -4.20 -5.73 14.32
C ASN A 192 -5.21 -5.78 13.17
N VAL A 193 -4.95 -5.08 12.05
CA VAL A 193 -5.82 -5.14 10.85
C VAL A 193 -5.92 -6.57 10.32
N PHE A 194 -4.79 -7.28 10.29
CA PHE A 194 -4.79 -8.67 9.86
C PHE A 194 -5.60 -9.58 10.79
N GLU A 195 -5.22 -9.64 12.07
CA GLU A 195 -5.78 -10.58 13.05
C GLU A 195 -7.24 -10.28 13.40
N GLU A 196 -7.63 -9.02 13.49
CA GLU A 196 -8.97 -8.62 13.95
C GLU A 196 -9.98 -8.51 12.81
N SER A 197 -9.52 -8.29 11.56
CA SER A 197 -10.38 -8.05 10.41
C SER A 197 -10.14 -9.03 9.27
N ILE A 198 -8.97 -8.98 8.62
CA ILE A 198 -8.70 -9.72 7.38
C ILE A 198 -8.83 -11.24 7.58
N GLU A 199 -8.16 -11.78 8.60
CA GLU A 199 -8.13 -13.22 8.91
C GLU A 199 -9.53 -13.78 9.23
N LYS A 200 -10.47 -12.92 9.64
CA LYS A 200 -11.86 -13.32 9.94
C LYS A 200 -12.68 -13.61 8.67
N HIS A 201 -12.19 -13.23 7.50
CA HIS A 201 -12.82 -13.60 6.24
C HIS A 201 -12.44 -15.01 5.81
N PRO A 202 -13.39 -15.91 5.50
CA PRO A 202 -13.08 -17.29 5.13
C PRO A 202 -12.28 -17.44 3.83
N GLU A 203 -12.14 -16.36 3.05
CA GLU A 203 -11.45 -16.33 1.78
C GLU A 203 -10.17 -15.49 1.81
N TYR A 204 -9.65 -15.15 3.00
CA TYR A 204 -8.44 -14.32 3.15
C TYR A 204 -7.20 -14.92 2.47
N CYS A 205 -7.09 -16.25 2.47
CA CYS A 205 -6.16 -17.02 1.65
C CYS A 205 -6.55 -17.03 0.17
N CYS A 206 -6.58 -15.85 -0.44
CA CYS A 206 -6.98 -15.62 -1.82
C CYS A 206 -5.83 -15.75 -2.83
N PHE A 207 -4.58 -15.89 -2.39
CA PHE A 207 -3.39 -15.99 -3.24
C PHE A 207 -3.00 -17.45 -3.53
N LYS A 208 -2.27 -17.67 -4.64
CA LYS A 208 -1.78 -18.98 -5.10
C LYS A 208 -0.31 -18.92 -5.45
#